data_AF-A0A4Q3WD66-F1
#
_entry.id   AF-A0A4Q3WD66-F1
#
_cell.length_a   1.000
_cell.length_b   1.000
_cell.length_c   1.000
_cell.angle_alpha   90.00
_cell.angle_beta   90.00
_cell.angle_gamma   90.00
#
_symmetry.space_group_name_H-M   'P 1'
#
loop_
_entity.id
_entity.type
_entity.pdbx_description
1 polymer ?
#
loop_
_entity_poly.entity_id
_entity_poly.type
_entity_poly.pdbx_seq_one_letter_code
_entity_poly.pdbx_strand_id
1 'polypeptide(L)'
;MILALIGSRLGVLAAVVFPCVATLAFRALCLVVAPDFLNSAVGFNFSLSRWAEFAAGMLAAAIVSRALPEAFFRVLRPLKPFLPVMVVALLLLAWRIEFYEPSSVARIWAWGAVGAALLACSASLPLLERVLGWRPFTALGTVSYSLYLAHGAVYMAMALLLSRVEISRDLRQLIFLGLGPCFAITFSVLFFWVFERPFLKKPSAPSEHAAP
;
A
#
# COMPACT_ATOMS: atom_id res chain seq x y z
N MET A 1 2.48 -7.88 5.19
CA MET A 1 2.85 -9.29 5.44
C MET A 1 4.01 -9.45 6.42
N ILE A 2 5.12 -8.71 6.31
CA ILE A 2 6.13 -8.64 7.40
C ILE A 2 5.47 -8.18 8.71
N LEU A 3 4.57 -7.19 8.66
CA LEU A 3 3.74 -6.80 9.80
C LEU A 3 2.73 -7.88 10.22
N ALA A 4 2.29 -8.77 9.33
CA ALA A 4 1.43 -9.90 9.71
C ALA A 4 2.24 -11.06 10.32
N LEU A 5 3.51 -11.21 9.95
CA LEU A 5 4.48 -12.15 10.52
C LEU A 5 5.06 -11.68 11.86
N ILE A 6 5.34 -10.38 11.98
CA ILE A 6 5.55 -9.68 13.25
C ILE A 6 4.25 -9.77 14.07
N GLY A 7 3.09 -9.61 13.43
CA GLY A 7 1.78 -9.81 14.04
C GLY A 7 1.57 -11.23 14.59
N SER A 8 2.08 -12.25 13.90
CA SER A 8 1.93 -13.66 14.29
C SER A 8 2.99 -14.16 15.25
N ARG A 9 4.16 -13.51 15.35
CA ARG A 9 5.24 -13.87 16.31
C ARG A 9 5.43 -12.90 17.48
N LEU A 10 5.11 -11.61 17.29
CA LEU A 10 5.27 -10.51 18.26
C LEU A 10 3.92 -9.83 18.59
N GLY A 11 2.81 -10.29 18.01
CA GLY A 11 1.47 -9.76 18.23
C GLY A 11 1.10 -8.62 17.29
N VAL A 12 -0.18 -8.50 16.95
CA VAL A 12 -0.77 -7.40 16.13
C VAL A 12 -0.34 -6.02 16.65
N LEU A 13 -0.07 -5.90 17.95
CA LEU A 13 0.45 -4.69 18.56
C LEU A 13 1.83 -4.30 18.00
N ALA A 14 2.79 -5.23 17.89
CA ALA A 14 4.12 -4.97 17.34
C ALA A 14 4.06 -4.57 15.86
N ALA A 15 3.10 -5.13 15.11
CA ALA A 15 2.84 -4.79 13.72
C ALA A 15 2.41 -3.33 13.52
N VAL A 16 1.74 -2.76 14.52
CA VAL A 16 1.30 -1.36 14.52
C VAL A 16 2.36 -0.45 15.14
N VAL A 17 2.96 -0.89 16.25
CA VAL A 17 3.94 -0.11 17.03
C VAL A 17 5.25 0.07 16.25
N PHE A 18 5.75 -0.97 15.58
CA PHE A 18 7.07 -0.90 14.93
C PHE A 18 7.16 0.22 13.90
N PRO A 19 6.24 0.35 12.92
CA PRO A 19 6.41 1.40 11.92
C PRO A 19 6.01 2.77 12.46
N CYS A 20 5.22 2.86 13.54
CA CYS A 20 5.03 4.10 14.30
C CYS A 20 6.36 4.55 14.93
N VAL A 21 7.08 3.65 15.61
CA VAL A 21 8.39 3.92 16.21
C VAL A 21 9.44 4.24 15.15
N ALA A 22 9.50 3.47 14.06
CA ALA A 22 10.43 3.71 12.96
C ALA A 22 10.17 5.07 12.30
N THR A 23 8.90 5.45 12.14
CA THR A 23 8.53 6.79 11.66
C THR A 23 9.03 7.85 12.62
N LEU A 24 8.77 7.73 13.92
CA LEU A 24 9.22 8.71 14.93
C LEU A 24 10.75 8.84 14.96
N ALA A 25 11.48 7.72 14.92
CA ALA A 25 12.95 7.70 14.91
C ALA A 25 13.51 8.35 13.64
N PHE A 26 12.95 8.05 12.47
CA PHE A 26 13.33 8.70 11.22
C PHE A 26 13.05 10.22 11.27
N ARG A 27 11.91 10.64 11.84
CA ARG A 27 11.60 12.07 12.02
C ARG A 27 12.61 12.76 12.94
N ALA A 28 12.98 12.13 14.05
CA ALA A 28 13.99 12.65 14.95
C ALA A 28 15.36 12.79 14.25
N LEU A 29 15.73 11.82 13.41
CA LEU A 29 16.95 11.91 12.61
C LEU A 29 16.91 13.06 11.59
N CYS A 30 15.78 13.24 10.88
CA CYS A 30 15.61 14.37 9.96
C CYS A 30 15.64 15.72 10.66
N LEU A 31 15.09 15.85 11.88
CA LEU A 31 15.19 17.07 12.70
C LEU A 31 16.63 17.49 12.95
N VAL A 32 17.53 16.52 13.12
CA VAL A 32 18.95 16.76 13.43
C VAL A 32 19.75 16.99 12.16
N VAL A 33 19.54 16.17 11.12
CA VAL A 33 20.43 16.11 9.95
C VAL A 33 19.97 17.02 8.80
N ALA A 34 18.67 17.30 8.70
CA ALA A 34 18.09 18.07 7.60
C ALA A 34 16.79 18.78 8.05
N PRO A 35 16.86 19.76 8.97
CA PRO A 35 15.66 20.41 9.52
C PRO A 35 14.79 21.08 8.45
N ASP A 36 15.40 21.68 7.43
CA ASP A 36 14.67 22.31 6.32
C ASP A 36 13.90 21.29 5.46
N PHE A 37 14.35 20.03 5.47
CA PHE A 37 13.69 18.93 4.78
C PHE A 37 12.32 18.63 5.39
N LEU A 38 12.16 18.80 6.70
CA LEU A 38 10.87 18.59 7.39
C LEU A 38 9.80 19.60 6.97
N ASN A 39 10.24 20.83 6.72
CA ASN A 39 9.37 21.95 6.37
C ASN A 39 9.02 21.99 4.87
N SER A 40 9.87 21.37 4.04
CA SER A 40 9.73 21.40 2.56
C SER A 40 9.30 20.08 1.95
N ALA A 41 9.46 18.95 2.65
CA ALA A 41 9.00 17.67 2.18
C ALA A 41 7.48 17.56 2.35
N VAL A 42 6.79 17.70 1.23
CA VAL A 42 5.36 17.37 1.05
C VAL A 42 4.98 16.02 1.70
N GLY A 43 5.96 15.12 1.88
CA GLY A 43 5.89 13.82 2.55
C GLY A 43 5.67 13.79 4.08
N PHE A 44 5.69 14.91 4.81
CA PHE A 44 5.73 14.84 6.29
C PHE A 44 4.38 14.63 6.99
N ASN A 45 3.25 14.97 6.36
CA ASN A 45 1.89 14.75 6.90
C ASN A 45 1.34 13.33 6.64
N PHE A 46 2.19 12.40 6.22
CA PHE A 46 1.80 11.12 5.64
C PHE A 46 1.76 9.93 6.61
N SER A 47 1.75 10.07 7.94
CA SER A 47 1.68 8.86 8.77
C SER A 47 0.26 8.30 8.85
N LEU A 48 -0.67 9.00 9.51
CA LEU A 48 -2.03 8.50 9.77
C LEU A 48 -2.83 8.22 8.49
N SER A 49 -2.72 9.10 7.51
CA SER A 49 -3.34 8.94 6.18
C SER A 49 -2.88 7.66 5.50
N ARG A 50 -1.57 7.44 5.40
CA ARG A 50 -1.00 6.24 4.78
C ARG A 50 -1.39 4.97 5.53
N TRP A 51 -1.41 5.02 6.86
CA TRP A 51 -1.88 3.91 7.68
C TRP A 51 -3.33 3.54 7.42
N ALA A 52 -4.21 4.53 7.26
CA ALA A 52 -5.61 4.29 6.92
C ALA A 52 -5.76 3.75 5.48
N GLU A 53 -4.98 4.23 4.50
CA GLU A 53 -4.94 3.65 3.13
C GLU A 53 -4.52 2.17 3.19
N PHE A 54 -3.48 1.88 3.96
CA PHE A 54 -2.97 0.52 4.15
C PHE A 54 -4.01 -0.39 4.82
N ALA A 55 -4.66 0.08 5.90
CA ALA A 55 -5.70 -0.67 6.60
C ALA A 55 -6.90 -0.96 5.69
N ALA A 56 -7.33 0.02 4.89
CA ALA A 56 -8.40 -0.17 3.91
C ALA A 56 -8.01 -1.21 2.84
N GLY A 57 -6.77 -1.17 2.34
CA GLY A 57 -6.24 -2.19 1.42
C GLY A 57 -6.20 -3.59 2.03
N MET A 58 -5.80 -3.71 3.31
CA MET A 58 -5.79 -5.00 4.03
C MET A 58 -7.21 -5.55 4.25
N LEU A 59 -8.17 -4.69 4.59
CA LEU A 59 -9.58 -5.08 4.71
C LEU A 59 -10.13 -5.58 3.37
N ALA A 60 -9.83 -4.88 2.28
CA ALA A 60 -10.20 -5.30 0.93
C ALA A 60 -9.61 -6.67 0.56
N ALA A 61 -8.34 -6.90 0.87
CA ALA A 61 -7.68 -8.19 0.67
C ALA A 61 -8.32 -9.31 1.51
N ALA A 62 -8.72 -9.02 2.76
CA ALA A 62 -9.43 -9.98 3.62
C ALA A 62 -10.82 -10.35 3.05
N ILE A 63 -11.53 -9.39 2.46
CA ILE A 63 -12.80 -9.62 1.77
C ILE A 63 -12.59 -10.54 0.56
N VAL A 64 -11.60 -10.27 -0.29
CA VAL A 64 -11.37 -11.07 -1.52
C VAL A 64 -10.85 -12.47 -1.23
N SER A 65 -9.96 -12.61 -0.25
CA SER A 65 -9.44 -13.92 0.17
C SER A 65 -10.47 -14.78 0.91
N ARG A 66 -11.71 -14.28 1.11
CA ARG A 66 -12.75 -14.91 1.92
C ARG A 66 -12.29 -15.25 3.34
N ALA A 67 -11.37 -14.45 3.88
CA ALA A 67 -10.93 -14.58 5.27
C ALA A 67 -12.03 -14.14 6.27
N LEU A 68 -13.07 -13.48 5.78
CA LEU A 68 -14.23 -13.06 6.58
C LEU A 68 -15.29 -14.16 6.71
N PRO A 69 -16.11 -14.16 7.79
CA PRO A 69 -17.16 -15.14 7.99
C PRO A 69 -18.19 -15.17 6.85
N GLU A 70 -18.72 -16.35 6.50
CA GLU A 70 -19.75 -16.48 5.44
C GLU A 70 -21.00 -15.61 5.66
N ALA A 71 -21.35 -15.36 6.92
CA ALA A 71 -22.46 -14.47 7.28
C ALA A 71 -22.30 -13.07 6.67
N PHE A 72 -21.06 -12.54 6.64
CA PHE A 72 -20.75 -11.26 6.02
C PHE A 72 -21.09 -11.25 4.52
N PHE A 73 -20.67 -12.29 3.78
CA PHE A 73 -20.96 -12.39 2.35
C PHE A 73 -22.44 -12.62 2.03
N ARG A 74 -23.18 -13.28 2.93
CA ARG A 74 -24.63 -13.41 2.80
C ARG A 74 -25.33 -12.05 2.87
N VAL A 75 -24.91 -11.18 3.79
CA VAL A 75 -25.45 -9.81 3.93
C VAL A 75 -25.16 -8.96 2.69
N LEU A 76 -24.00 -9.14 2.05
CA LEU A 76 -23.62 -8.38 0.86
C LEU A 76 -24.23 -8.91 -0.46
N ARG A 77 -24.79 -10.12 -0.47
CA ARG A 77 -25.37 -10.75 -1.67
C ARG A 77 -26.39 -9.87 -2.42
N PRO A 78 -27.38 -9.20 -1.77
CA PRO A 78 -28.33 -8.34 -2.48
C PRO A 78 -27.70 -7.08 -3.10
N LEU A 79 -26.50 -6.67 -2.63
CA LEU A 79 -25.81 -5.49 -3.15
C LEU A 79 -25.02 -5.77 -4.44
N LYS A 80 -24.84 -7.04 -4.81
CA LYS A 80 -24.09 -7.47 -6.00
C LYS A 80 -24.42 -6.71 -7.30
N PRO A 81 -25.69 -6.56 -7.73
CA PRO A 81 -26.00 -5.86 -8.98
C PRO A 81 -25.63 -4.37 -8.94
N PHE A 82 -25.53 -3.78 -7.75
CA PHE A 82 -25.20 -2.37 -7.56
C PHE A 82 -23.71 -2.09 -7.39
N LEU A 83 -22.87 -3.13 -7.27
CA LEU A 83 -21.44 -2.97 -7.03
C LEU A 83 -20.73 -2.09 -8.09
N PRO A 84 -20.99 -2.22 -9.41
CA PRO A 84 -20.35 -1.35 -10.41
C PRO A 84 -20.74 0.12 -10.22
N VAL A 85 -22.03 0.38 -9.95
CA VAL A 85 -22.53 1.74 -9.69
C VAL A 85 -21.90 2.31 -8.42
N MET A 86 -21.75 1.48 -7.38
CA MET A 86 -21.10 1.86 -6.13
C MET A 86 -19.61 2.20 -6.36
N VAL A 87 -18.88 1.43 -7.17
CA VAL A 87 -17.49 1.76 -7.54
C VAL A 87 -17.42 3.11 -8.25
N VAL A 88 -18.29 3.36 -9.23
CA VAL A 88 -18.33 4.64 -9.95
C VAL A 88 -18.66 5.79 -9.00
N ALA A 89 -19.65 5.63 -8.13
CA ALA A 89 -20.02 6.65 -7.14
C ALA A 89 -18.87 6.95 -6.17
N LEU A 90 -18.18 5.92 -5.69
CA LEU A 90 -17.01 6.07 -4.82
C LEU A 90 -15.83 6.72 -5.55
N LEU A 91 -15.62 6.42 -6.83
CA LEU A 91 -14.59 7.08 -7.65
C LEU A 91 -14.88 8.57 -7.81
N LEU A 92 -16.13 8.94 -8.12
CA LEU A 92 -16.55 10.33 -8.24
C LEU A 92 -16.41 11.07 -6.90
N LEU A 93 -16.77 10.41 -5.79
CA LEU A 93 -16.61 10.96 -4.45
C LEU A 93 -15.13 11.16 -4.09
N ALA A 94 -14.29 10.15 -4.34
CA ALA A 94 -12.85 10.22 -4.08
C ALA A 94 -12.20 11.34 -4.89
N TRP A 95 -12.53 11.42 -6.19
CA TRP A 95 -12.06 12.49 -7.07
C TRP A 95 -12.50 13.88 -6.59
N ARG A 96 -13.77 14.01 -6.19
CA ARG A 96 -14.30 15.26 -5.63
C ARG A 96 -13.57 15.67 -4.36
N ILE A 97 -13.35 14.76 -3.42
CA ILE A 97 -12.63 15.06 -2.17
C ILE A 97 -11.18 15.45 -2.48
N GLU A 98 -10.51 14.73 -3.38
CA GLU A 98 -9.13 15.04 -3.78
C GLU A 98 -9.00 16.43 -4.42
N PHE A 99 -9.98 16.85 -5.22
CA PHE A 99 -9.96 18.17 -5.85
C PHE A 99 -10.11 19.32 -4.85
N TYR A 100 -10.99 19.18 -3.84
CA TYR A 100 -11.32 20.28 -2.91
C TYR A 100 -10.49 20.25 -1.63
N GLU A 101 -10.14 19.06 -1.15
CA GLU A 101 -9.41 18.86 0.09
C GLU A 101 -8.33 17.78 -0.07
N PRO A 102 -7.26 18.07 -0.85
CA PRO A 102 -6.21 17.09 -1.17
C PRO A 102 -5.45 16.58 0.06
N SER A 103 -5.49 17.32 1.18
CA SER A 103 -4.87 16.95 2.45
C SER A 103 -5.82 16.29 3.45
N SER A 104 -7.12 16.13 3.13
CA SER A 104 -8.09 15.59 4.07
C SER A 104 -7.88 14.10 4.34
N VAL A 105 -8.17 13.69 5.57
CA VAL A 105 -8.26 12.26 5.95
C VAL A 105 -9.39 11.57 5.17
N ALA A 106 -10.44 12.31 4.81
CA ALA A 106 -11.56 11.79 4.01
C ALA A 106 -11.11 11.25 2.64
N ARG A 107 -10.11 11.90 2.01
CA ARG A 107 -9.55 11.47 0.73
C ARG A 107 -9.03 10.03 0.78
N ILE A 108 -8.33 9.69 1.86
CA ILE A 108 -7.78 8.35 2.09
C ILE A 108 -8.87 7.30 2.16
N TRP A 109 -9.89 7.55 2.98
CA TRP A 109 -10.99 6.61 3.17
C TRP A 109 -11.77 6.43 1.87
N ALA A 110 -11.94 7.50 1.09
CA ALA A 110 -12.61 7.41 -0.21
C ALA A 110 -11.83 6.52 -1.19
N TRP A 111 -10.52 6.72 -1.35
CA TRP A 111 -9.69 5.87 -2.20
C TRP A 111 -9.57 4.43 -1.70
N GLY A 112 -9.49 4.23 -0.38
CA GLY A 112 -9.53 2.91 0.24
C GLY A 112 -10.86 2.19 -0.04
N ALA A 113 -11.98 2.90 0.05
CA ALA A 113 -13.31 2.36 -0.28
C ALA A 113 -13.45 2.01 -1.76
N VAL A 114 -12.90 2.83 -2.67
CA VAL A 114 -12.80 2.50 -4.11
C VAL A 114 -12.06 1.19 -4.32
N GLY A 115 -10.87 1.04 -3.71
CA GLY A 115 -10.08 -0.18 -3.81
C GLY A 115 -10.84 -1.42 -3.29
N ALA A 116 -11.50 -1.29 -2.14
CA ALA A 116 -12.33 -2.35 -1.57
C ALA A 116 -13.52 -2.72 -2.46
N ALA A 117 -14.20 -1.73 -3.03
CA ALA A 117 -15.34 -1.93 -3.91
C ALA A 117 -14.91 -2.58 -5.25
N LEU A 118 -13.78 -2.16 -5.84
CA LEU A 118 -13.21 -2.79 -7.04
C LEU A 118 -12.86 -4.26 -6.81
N LEU A 119 -12.27 -4.56 -5.67
CA LEU A 119 -11.94 -5.92 -5.24
C LEU A 119 -13.19 -6.76 -4.97
N ALA A 120 -14.24 -6.19 -4.38
CA ALA A 120 -15.54 -6.86 -4.24
C ALA A 120 -16.22 -7.10 -5.61
N CYS A 121 -16.13 -6.14 -6.53
CA CYS A 121 -16.59 -6.28 -7.92
C CYS A 121 -15.87 -7.41 -8.65
N SER A 122 -14.54 -7.55 -8.47
CA SER A 122 -13.77 -8.56 -9.19
C SER A 122 -14.19 -9.98 -8.81
N ALA A 123 -14.66 -10.19 -7.58
CA ALA A 123 -15.21 -11.47 -7.15
C ALA A 123 -16.60 -11.79 -7.75
N SER A 124 -17.24 -10.83 -8.41
CA SER A 124 -18.58 -10.97 -8.99
C SER A 124 -18.64 -10.82 -10.51
N LEU A 125 -17.58 -10.29 -11.14
CA LEU A 125 -17.52 -9.98 -12.57
C LEU A 125 -16.38 -10.77 -13.24
N PRO A 126 -16.68 -11.81 -14.05
CA PRO A 126 -15.66 -12.68 -14.66
C PRO A 126 -14.63 -11.95 -15.51
N LEU A 127 -15.03 -10.89 -16.21
CA LEU A 127 -14.11 -10.09 -17.01
C LEU A 127 -13.10 -9.34 -16.13
N LEU A 128 -13.55 -8.78 -15.02
CA LEU A 128 -12.69 -8.05 -14.09
C LEU A 128 -11.75 -9.01 -13.34
N GLU A 129 -12.25 -10.18 -12.96
CA GLU A 129 -11.41 -11.27 -12.44
C GLU A 129 -10.30 -11.64 -13.43
N ARG A 130 -10.64 -11.80 -14.72
CA ARG A 130 -9.66 -12.14 -15.75
C ARG A 130 -8.61 -11.05 -15.95
N VAL A 131 -9.01 -9.78 -15.93
CA VAL A 131 -8.09 -8.65 -16.06
C VAL A 131 -7.18 -8.57 -14.84
N LEU A 132 -7.73 -8.56 -13.63
CA LEU A 132 -6.93 -8.45 -12.39
C LEU A 132 -6.09 -9.70 -12.12
N GLY A 133 -6.54 -10.86 -12.61
CA GLY A 133 -5.80 -12.13 -12.57
C GLY A 133 -4.67 -12.23 -13.60
N TRP A 134 -4.51 -11.24 -14.48
CA TRP A 134 -3.42 -11.25 -15.45
C TRP A 134 -2.05 -11.21 -14.75
N ARG A 135 -1.10 -12.03 -15.22
CA ARG A 135 0.21 -12.23 -14.59
C ARG A 135 0.96 -10.93 -14.22
N PRO A 136 0.96 -9.87 -15.05
CA PRO A 136 1.59 -8.61 -14.68
C PRO A 136 0.92 -7.93 -13.49
N PHE A 137 -0.42 -7.93 -13.41
CA PHE A 137 -1.14 -7.33 -12.28
C PHE A 137 -0.97 -8.13 -11.00
N THR A 138 -0.97 -9.46 -11.08
CA THR A 138 -0.72 -10.31 -9.91
C THR A 138 0.74 -10.20 -9.44
N ALA A 139 1.71 -10.11 -10.36
CA ALA A 139 3.09 -9.83 -10.02
C ALA A 139 3.25 -8.45 -9.36
N LEU A 140 2.63 -7.41 -9.92
CA LEU A 140 2.62 -6.07 -9.35
C LEU A 140 1.96 -6.05 -7.98
N GLY A 141 0.83 -6.73 -7.82
CA GLY A 141 0.15 -6.90 -6.54
C GLY A 141 1.03 -7.59 -5.50
N THR A 142 1.84 -8.57 -5.91
CA THR A 142 2.77 -9.29 -5.03
C THR A 142 3.87 -8.38 -4.49
N VAL A 143 4.39 -7.46 -5.32
CA VAL A 143 5.41 -6.49 -4.90
C VAL A 143 4.83 -5.17 -4.40
N SER A 144 3.51 -4.98 -4.45
CA SER A 144 2.85 -3.71 -4.15
C SER A 144 3.12 -3.23 -2.72
N TYR A 145 3.23 -4.15 -1.77
CA TYR A 145 3.56 -3.84 -0.39
C TYR A 145 5.00 -3.34 -0.24
N SER A 146 5.97 -4.03 -0.84
CA SER A 146 7.37 -3.57 -0.89
C SER A 146 7.47 -2.23 -1.60
N LEU A 147 6.72 -2.05 -2.69
CA LEU A 147 6.66 -0.80 -3.45
C LEU A 147 6.15 0.35 -2.60
N TYR A 148 5.06 0.13 -1.88
CA TYR A 148 4.50 1.11 -0.97
C TYR A 148 5.49 1.52 0.14
N LEU A 149 6.27 0.59 0.69
CA LEU A 149 7.25 0.90 1.73
C LEU A 149 8.50 1.60 1.18
N ALA A 150 9.06 1.09 0.08
CA ALA A 150 10.36 1.51 -0.39
C ALA A 150 10.31 2.78 -1.26
N HIS A 151 9.23 3.03 -2.00
CA HIS A 151 9.20 4.17 -2.94
C HIS A 151 9.47 5.51 -2.23
N GLY A 152 8.88 5.74 -1.06
CA GLY A 152 9.07 6.98 -0.31
C GLY A 152 10.54 7.21 0.07
N ALA A 153 11.22 6.17 0.58
CA ALA A 153 12.64 6.22 0.93
C ALA A 153 13.54 6.41 -0.30
N VAL A 154 13.19 5.81 -1.44
CA VAL A 154 13.94 5.98 -2.69
C VAL A 154 13.83 7.41 -3.20
N TYR A 155 12.62 7.97 -3.29
CA TYR A 155 12.43 9.36 -3.74
C TYR A 155 13.09 10.36 -2.80
N MET A 156 13.03 10.11 -1.49
CA MET A 156 13.73 10.85 -0.45
C MET A 156 15.24 10.87 -0.68
N ALA A 157 15.85 9.68 -0.81
CA ALA A 157 17.29 9.55 -1.03
C ALA A 157 17.71 10.23 -2.35
N MET A 158 16.93 10.06 -3.40
CA MET A 158 17.20 10.69 -4.69
C MET A 158 17.09 12.22 -4.62
N ALA A 159 16.09 12.76 -3.92
CA ALA A 159 15.98 14.21 -3.69
C ALA A 159 17.19 14.76 -2.93
N LEU A 160 17.64 14.05 -1.89
CA LEU A 160 18.85 14.38 -1.12
C LEU A 160 20.10 14.37 -2.02
N LEU A 161 20.31 13.31 -2.80
CA LEU A 161 21.46 13.21 -3.71
C LEU A 161 21.43 14.34 -4.76
N LEU A 162 20.29 14.56 -5.40
CA LEU A 162 20.13 15.61 -6.41
C LEU A 162 20.28 17.02 -5.84
N SER A 163 19.99 17.23 -4.55
CA SER A 163 20.22 18.52 -3.89
C SER A 163 21.69 18.88 -3.71
N ARG A 164 22.59 17.87 -3.74
CA ARG A 164 24.04 18.04 -3.58
C ARG A 164 24.77 18.25 -4.90
N VAL A 165 24.08 18.16 -6.04
CA VAL A 165 24.67 18.35 -7.37
C VAL A 165 24.21 19.68 -7.96
N GLU A 166 25.18 20.46 -8.45
CA GLU A 166 24.95 21.71 -9.18
C GLU A 166 24.46 21.41 -10.62
N ILE A 167 23.15 21.18 -10.75
CA ILE A 167 22.46 21.01 -12.03
C ILE A 167 21.27 21.96 -12.11
N SER A 168 20.82 22.24 -13.34
CA SER A 168 19.62 23.05 -13.55
C SER A 168 18.38 22.39 -12.93
N ARG A 169 17.41 23.23 -12.55
CA ARG A 169 16.15 22.77 -11.96
C ARG A 169 15.40 21.81 -12.89
N ASP A 170 15.37 22.10 -14.19
CA ASP A 170 14.64 21.31 -15.18
C ASP A 170 15.27 19.93 -15.35
N LEU A 171 16.61 19.86 -15.43
CA LEU A 171 17.32 18.60 -15.48
C LEU A 171 17.09 17.78 -14.21
N ARG A 172 17.09 18.43 -13.04
CA ARG A 172 16.78 17.78 -11.76
C ARG A 172 15.38 17.16 -11.76
N GLN A 173 14.37 17.89 -12.26
CA GLN A 173 13.00 17.39 -12.37
C GLN A 173 12.89 16.24 -13.37
N LEU A 174 13.55 16.34 -14.52
CA LEU A 174 13.57 15.30 -15.54
C LEU A 174 14.20 14.00 -14.99
N ILE A 175 15.32 14.11 -14.28
CA ILE A 175 15.95 12.97 -13.60
C ILE A 175 15.01 12.40 -12.54
N PHE A 176 14.40 13.28 -11.72
CA PHE A 176 13.53 12.84 -10.64
C PHE A 176 12.29 12.09 -11.15
N LEU A 177 11.64 12.60 -12.19
CA LEU A 177 10.45 12.00 -12.78
C LEU A 177 10.77 10.80 -13.67
N GLY A 178 11.88 10.84 -14.41
CA GLY A 178 12.28 9.78 -15.33
C GLY A 178 12.91 8.58 -14.62
N LEU A 179 13.88 8.82 -13.73
CA LEU A 179 14.61 7.74 -13.05
C LEU A 179 13.99 7.35 -11.72
N GLY A 180 13.26 8.24 -11.06
CA GLY A 180 12.64 7.98 -9.76
C GLY A 180 11.73 6.76 -9.74
N PRO A 181 10.74 6.63 -10.65
CA PRO A 181 9.89 5.45 -10.73
C PRO A 181 10.68 4.16 -11.01
N CYS A 182 11.68 4.22 -11.90
CA CYS A 182 12.54 3.08 -12.20
C CYS A 182 13.30 2.62 -10.96
N PHE A 183 13.97 3.52 -10.25
CA PHE A 183 14.65 3.20 -9.00
C PHE A 183 13.68 2.68 -7.94
N ALA A 184 12.52 3.34 -7.77
CA ALA A 184 11.52 2.91 -6.79
C ALA A 184 11.09 1.48 -7.06
N ILE A 185 10.75 1.13 -8.31
CA ILE A 185 10.37 -0.24 -8.69
C ILE A 185 11.53 -1.21 -8.46
N THR A 186 12.74 -0.89 -8.95
CA THR A 186 13.91 -1.78 -8.81
C THR A 186 14.22 -2.07 -7.35
N PHE A 187 14.33 -1.04 -6.50
CA PHE A 187 14.59 -1.21 -5.07
C PHE A 187 13.47 -1.98 -4.37
N SER A 188 12.22 -1.78 -4.78
CA SER A 188 11.08 -2.50 -4.20
C SER A 188 11.09 -3.98 -4.55
N VAL A 189 11.46 -4.32 -5.79
CA VAL A 189 11.62 -5.72 -6.22
C VAL A 189 12.80 -6.38 -5.49
N LEU A 190 13.91 -5.67 -5.32
CA LEU A 190 15.06 -6.16 -4.55
C LEU A 190 14.68 -6.35 -3.09
N PHE A 191 14.00 -5.38 -2.47
CA PHE A 191 13.49 -5.47 -1.11
C PHE A 191 12.55 -6.66 -0.95
N PHE A 192 11.62 -6.84 -1.88
CA PHE A 192 10.72 -7.99 -1.92
C PHE A 192 11.51 -9.31 -1.95
N TRP A 193 12.51 -9.45 -2.82
CA TRP A 193 13.30 -10.68 -2.95
C TRP A 193 14.15 -10.99 -1.73
N VAL A 194 14.77 -9.97 -1.12
CA VAL A 194 15.68 -10.13 0.02
C VAL A 194 14.90 -10.34 1.32
N PHE A 195 13.84 -9.55 1.56
CA PHE A 195 13.19 -9.48 2.87
C PHE A 195 11.80 -10.08 2.93
N GLU A 196 11.05 -10.20 1.83
CA GLU A 196 9.65 -10.69 1.88
C GLU A 196 9.50 -12.11 1.33
N ARG A 197 10.09 -12.37 0.17
CA ARG A 197 10.03 -13.65 -0.54
C ARG A 197 10.49 -14.84 0.30
N PRO A 198 11.53 -14.76 1.17
CA PRO A 198 11.91 -15.89 2.01
C PRO A 198 10.79 -16.32 2.96
N PHE A 199 9.98 -15.39 3.43
CA PHE A 199 8.89 -15.66 4.38
C PHE A 199 7.56 -16.02 3.70
N LEU A 200 7.46 -15.83 2.38
CA LEU A 200 6.32 -16.27 1.56
C LEU A 200 6.35 -17.76 1.22
N LYS A 201 7.45 -18.46 1.49
CA LYS A 201 7.59 -19.88 1.17
C LYS A 201 6.74 -20.76 2.11
N LYS A 202 5.55 -21.08 1.59
CA LYS A 202 4.54 -22.13 1.85
C LYS A 202 4.19 -22.56 3.29
N PRO A 203 2.88 -22.77 3.57
CA PRO A 203 2.43 -23.60 4.68
C PRO A 203 3.10 -24.97 4.55
N SER A 204 3.79 -25.41 5.60
CA SER A 204 4.07 -26.83 5.79
C SER A 204 2.77 -27.59 5.56
N ALA A 205 2.80 -28.61 4.70
CA ALA A 205 1.67 -29.50 4.49
C ALA A 205 1.06 -29.89 5.86
N PRO A 206 -0.28 -29.98 5.98
CA PRO A 206 -0.89 -30.47 7.21
C PRO A 206 -0.19 -31.79 7.56
N SER A 207 0.44 -31.85 8.74
CA SER A 207 1.17 -33.04 9.14
C SER A 207 0.22 -34.23 9.08
N GLU A 208 0.57 -35.26 8.30
CA GLU A 208 -0.16 -36.53 8.19
C GLU A 208 -0.37 -37.26 9.53
N HIS A 209 0.13 -36.71 10.64
CA HIS A 209 -0.07 -37.21 12.00
C HIS A 209 -1.34 -36.69 12.70
N ALA A 210 -2.19 -35.93 12.01
CA ALA A 210 -3.53 -35.59 12.51
C ALA A 210 -4.59 -36.57 11.97
N ALA A 211 -4.47 -37.85 12.29
CA ALA A 211 -5.63 -38.72 12.54
C ALA A 211 -5.20 -40.08 13.14
N PRO A 212 -6.09 -40.75 13.89
CA PRO A 212 -7.43 -40.32 14.34
C PRO A 212 -7.48 -39.86 15.81
#